data_AF-A0A941RNL9-F1
#
_entry.id   AF-A0A941RNL9-F1
#
_cell.length_a   1.000
_cell.length_b   1.000
_cell.length_c   1.000
_cell.angle_alpha   90.00
_cell.angle_beta   90.00
_cell.angle_gamma   90.00
#
_symmetry.space_group_name_H-M   'P 1'
#
loop_
_entity.id
_entity.type
_entity.pdbx_description
1 polymer ?
#
loop_
_entity_poly.entity_id
_entity_poly.type
_entity_poly.pdbx_seq_one_letter_code
_entity_poly.pdbx_strand_id
1 'polypeptide(L)'
;PRRVNGGTFLGLNGIAVKSHGGTDAFGFASAVDLAYEMADSGLIARLTADIDGFHHRLSAAAVGGAAPAPRDTTGSLLGKA
;
A
#
# COMPACT_ATOMS: atom_id res chain seq x y z
N PRO A 1 -12.07 -23.45 -14.39
CA PRO A 1 -10.90 -22.65 -13.97
C PRO A 1 -9.58 -23.41 -14.21
N ARG A 2 -9.03 -23.32 -15.42
CA ARG A 2 -7.73 -23.96 -15.77
C ARG A 2 -6.61 -22.96 -16.05
N ARG A 3 -6.96 -21.72 -16.45
CA ARG A 3 -6.01 -20.66 -16.82
C ARG A 3 -5.71 -19.66 -15.71
N VAL A 4 -6.49 -19.71 -14.63
CA VAL A 4 -6.29 -18.88 -13.43
C VAL A 4 -6.44 -19.84 -12.25
N ASN A 5 -5.31 -20.39 -11.80
CA ASN A 5 -5.21 -21.24 -10.62
C ASN A 5 -4.14 -20.62 -9.73
N GLY A 6 -4.43 -20.46 -8.44
CA GLY A 6 -3.53 -19.75 -7.54
C GLY A 6 -4.24 -18.61 -6.82
N GLY A 7 -4.44 -18.73 -5.51
CA GLY A 7 -4.68 -17.56 -4.66
C GLY A 7 -3.35 -16.95 -4.23
N THR A 8 -3.16 -15.65 -4.42
CA THR A 8 -1.94 -14.92 -4.01
C THR A 8 -2.09 -14.39 -2.59
N PHE A 9 -1.04 -14.54 -1.78
CA PHE A 9 -0.98 -14.00 -0.42
C PHE A 9 -0.16 -12.72 -0.44
N LEU A 10 -0.76 -11.62 0.03
CA LEU A 10 -0.11 -10.32 0.16
C LEU A 10 0.24 -10.05 1.63
N GLY A 11 1.12 -9.07 1.87
CA GLY A 11 1.57 -8.70 3.23
C GLY A 11 2.67 -9.60 3.79
N LEU A 12 3.27 -10.45 2.95
CA LEU A 12 4.48 -11.21 3.27
C LEU A 12 5.71 -10.50 2.68
N ASN A 13 6.90 -10.87 3.14
CA ASN A 13 8.18 -10.39 2.60
C ASN A 13 8.54 -11.01 1.23
N GLY A 14 7.56 -11.56 0.50
CA GLY A 14 7.76 -12.27 -0.75
C GLY A 14 6.47 -12.75 -1.39
N ILE A 15 6.60 -13.39 -2.55
CA ILE A 15 5.48 -13.93 -3.32
C ILE A 15 5.12 -15.31 -2.80
N ALA A 16 3.85 -15.51 -2.46
CA ALA A 16 3.30 -16.83 -2.13
C ALA A 16 2.00 -17.07 -2.90
N VAL A 17 1.97 -18.17 -3.65
CA VAL A 17 0.82 -18.60 -4.47
C VAL A 17 0.35 -19.98 -4.02
N LYS A 18 -0.96 -20.12 -3.78
CA LYS A 18 -1.61 -21.37 -3.38
C LYS A 18 -2.39 -21.96 -4.54
N SER A 19 -1.91 -23.07 -5.10
CA SER A 19 -2.69 -23.87 -6.05
C SER A 19 -3.88 -24.55 -5.37
N HIS A 20 -4.96 -24.80 -6.14
CA HIS A 20 -6.08 -25.63 -5.72
C HIS A 20 -5.65 -27.09 -5.47
N GLY A 21 -6.25 -27.74 -4.46
CA GLY A 21 -6.02 -29.16 -4.18
C GLY A 21 -6.64 -30.04 -5.26
N GLY A 22 -5.93 -31.09 -5.69
CA GLY A 22 -6.38 -31.98 -6.77
C GLY A 22 -6.23 -31.39 -8.19
N THR A 23 -5.46 -30.31 -8.35
CA THR A 23 -5.12 -29.76 -9.68
C THR A 23 -4.22 -30.74 -10.44
N ASP A 24 -4.32 -30.73 -11.78
CA ASP A 24 -3.43 -31.49 -12.65
C ASP A 24 -2.11 -30.74 -12.92
N ALA A 25 -1.18 -31.37 -13.62
CA ALA A 25 0.13 -30.78 -13.91
C ALA A 25 0.04 -29.41 -14.61
N PHE A 26 -0.92 -29.23 -15.54
CA PHE A 26 -1.13 -27.97 -16.23
C PHE A 26 -1.66 -26.87 -15.30
N GLY A 27 -2.62 -27.23 -14.44
CA GLY A 27 -3.15 -26.32 -13.44
C GLY A 27 -2.09 -25.90 -12.42
N PHE A 28 -1.19 -26.80 -12.02
CA PHE A 28 -0.07 -26.45 -11.16
C PHE A 28 0.95 -25.55 -11.87
N ALA A 29 1.30 -25.87 -13.12
CA ALA A 29 2.19 -25.03 -13.93
C ALA A 29 1.67 -23.60 -14.08
N SER A 30 0.35 -23.43 -14.27
CA SER A 30 -0.26 -22.10 -14.33
C SER A 30 -0.08 -21.28 -13.05
N ALA A 31 -0.01 -21.93 -11.88
CA ALA A 31 0.26 -21.24 -10.60
C ALA A 31 1.75 -20.83 -10.48
N VAL A 32 2.65 -21.60 -11.08
CA VAL A 32 4.09 -21.27 -11.17
C VAL A 32 4.31 -20.12 -12.14
N ASP A 33 3.67 -20.14 -13.31
CA ASP A 33 3.73 -19.06 -14.30
C ASP A 33 3.24 -17.74 -13.69
N LEU A 34 2.12 -17.78 -12.95
CA LEU A 34 1.63 -16.61 -12.19
C LEU A 34 2.67 -16.09 -11.20
N ALA A 35 3.32 -16.97 -10.43
CA ALA A 35 4.34 -16.56 -9.48
C ALA A 35 5.56 -15.93 -10.18
N TYR A 36 5.95 -16.47 -11.34
CA TYR A 36 7.00 -15.93 -12.19
C TYR A 36 6.64 -14.53 -12.70
N GLU A 37 5.44 -14.34 -13.26
CA GLU A 37 4.97 -13.03 -13.74
C GLU A 37 4.94 -11.98 -12.62
N MET A 38 4.55 -12.37 -11.40
CA MET A 38 4.58 -11.49 -10.23
C MET A 38 6.00 -11.08 -9.82
N ALA A 39 6.95 -12.00 -9.93
CA ALA A 39 8.36 -11.72 -9.65
C ALA A 39 8.97 -10.82 -10.71
N ASP A 40 8.77 -11.16 -12.00
CA ASP A 40 9.28 -10.43 -13.15
C ASP A 40 8.73 -8.99 -13.22
N SER A 41 7.44 -8.81 -12.91
CA SER A 41 6.82 -7.50 -12.84
C SER A 41 7.24 -6.65 -11.63
N GLY A 42 7.99 -7.23 -10.68
CA GLY A 42 8.43 -6.53 -9.47
C GLY A 42 7.28 -6.17 -8.52
N LEU A 43 6.24 -7.01 -8.46
CA LEU A 43 5.00 -6.73 -7.72
C LEU A 43 5.23 -6.30 -6.27
N ILE A 44 6.14 -6.96 -5.55
CA ILE A 44 6.41 -6.67 -4.13
C ILE A 44 6.92 -5.24 -3.97
N ALA A 45 7.87 -4.80 -4.79
CA ALA A 45 8.43 -3.46 -4.70
C ALA A 45 7.37 -2.37 -4.98
N ARG A 46 6.49 -2.62 -5.96
CA ARG A 46 5.38 -1.70 -6.27
C ARG A 46 4.37 -1.64 -5.15
N LEU A 47 3.97 -2.79 -4.60
CA LEU A 47 3.02 -2.85 -3.49
C LEU A 47 3.54 -2.11 -2.25
N THR A 48 4.83 -2.28 -1.92
CA THR A 48 5.48 -1.54 -0.83
C THR A 48 5.42 -0.04 -1.07
N ALA A 49 5.82 0.42 -2.26
CA ALA A 49 5.79 1.84 -2.60
C ALA A 49 4.36 2.44 -2.56
N ASP A 50 3.37 1.69 -3.03
CA ASP A 50 1.97 2.11 -3.03
C ASP A 50 1.41 2.24 -1.60
N ILE A 51 1.72 1.26 -0.72
CA ILE A 51 1.29 1.29 0.69
C ILE A 51 1.97 2.46 1.42
N ASP A 52 3.26 2.69 1.19
CA ASP A 52 3.99 3.82 1.79
C ASP A 52 3.40 5.17 1.35
N GLY A 53 3.11 5.32 0.05
CA GLY A 53 2.44 6.50 -0.50
C GLY A 53 1.04 6.69 0.09
N PHE A 54 0.29 5.61 0.27
CA PHE A 54 -1.03 5.65 0.92
C PHE A 54 -0.92 6.10 2.38
N HIS A 55 0.01 5.55 3.16
CA HIS A 55 0.26 5.95 4.55
C HIS A 55 0.64 7.43 4.66
N HIS A 56 1.49 7.94 3.78
CA HIS A 56 1.85 9.36 3.74
C HIS A 56 0.63 10.26 3.48
N ARG A 57 -0.29 9.85 2.59
CA ARG A 57 -1.51 10.62 2.32
C ARG A 57 -2.45 10.63 3.51
N LEU A 58 -2.60 9.49 4.21
CA LEU A 58 -3.39 9.41 5.43
C LEU A 58 -2.81 10.29 6.54
N SER A 59 -1.49 10.28 6.73
CA SER A 59 -0.83 11.11 7.75
C SER A 59 -0.94 12.60 7.44
N ALA A 60 -0.75 13.00 6.17
CA ALA A 60 -0.92 14.38 5.75
C ALA A 60 -2.37 14.88 5.94
N ALA A 61 -3.36 14.05 5.64
CA ALA A 61 -4.77 14.38 5.86
C ALA A 61 -5.11 14.50 7.37
N ALA A 62 -4.48 13.70 8.23
CA ALA A 62 -4.66 13.79 9.68
C ALA A 62 -4.01 15.06 10.28
N VAL A 63 -2.86 15.50 9.75
CA VAL A 63 -2.14 16.70 10.23
C VAL A 63 -2.78 18.00 9.71
N GLY A 64 -3.36 17.99 8.51
CA GLY A 64 -4.05 19.15 7.92
C GLY A 64 -5.35 19.59 8.61
N GLY A 65 -5.81 18.87 9.64
CA GLY A 65 -7.00 19.21 10.44
C GLY A 65 -6.74 20.18 11.60
N ALA A 66 -5.49 20.54 11.90
CA ALA A 66 -5.17 21.51 12.94
C ALA A 66 -5.29 22.95 12.39
N ALA A 67 -6.48 23.54 12.57
CA ALA A 67 -6.71 24.95 12.27
C ALA A 67 -5.68 25.85 13.00
N PRO A 68 -5.07 26.85 12.33
CA PRO A 68 -4.12 27.72 12.99
C PRO A 68 -4.83 28.51 14.11
N ALA A 69 -4.31 28.37 15.34
CA ALA A 69 -4.81 29.08 16.51
C ALA A 69 -4.86 30.60 16.23
N PRO A 70 -5.96 31.30 16.59
CA PRO A 70 -6.07 32.73 16.37
C PRO A 70 -4.97 33.44 17.15
N ARG A 71 -4.13 34.19 16.44
CA ARG A 71 -3.13 35.07 17.04
C ARG A 71 -3.87 36.16 17.82
N ASP A 72 -3.74 36.11 19.11
CA ASP A 72 -4.12 37.12 20.09
C ASP A 72 -3.37 38.43 19.82
N THR A 73 -4.04 39.38 19.17
CA THR A 73 -3.57 40.75 18.92
C THR A 73 -3.63 41.66 20.15
N THR A 74 -3.67 41.10 21.36
CA THR A 74 -3.76 41.89 22.60
C THR A 74 -2.37 42.26 23.10
N GLY A 75 -1.71 43.20 22.43
CA GLY A 75 -0.44 43.72 22.94
C GLY A 75 0.26 44.69 22.03
N SER A 76 -0.32 45.86 21.73
CA SER A 76 0.46 47.05 21.36
C SER A 76 -0.41 48.31 21.24
N LEU A 77 -1.01 48.78 22.34
CA LEU A 77 -1.45 50.18 22.45
C LEU A 77 -1.26 50.66 23.89
N LEU A 78 0.00 50.82 24.31
CA LEU A 78 0.33 51.61 25.48
C LEU A 78 1.60 52.44 25.21
N GLY A 79 1.43 53.77 25.21
CA GLY A 79 2.48 54.80 25.09
C GLY A 79 2.80 55.15 23.64
N LYS A 80 2.72 56.40 23.19
CA LYS A 80 3.22 57.61 23.85
C LYS A 80 2.41 58.83 23.44
N ALA A 81 1.99 59.59 24.45
CA ALA A 81 1.74 61.02 24.37
C ALA A 81 3.07 61.79 24.32
#